data_AF-A0A2W4LQV5-F1
#
_entry.id   AF-A0A2W4LQV5-F1
#
_cell.length_a   1.000
_cell.length_b   1.000
_cell.length_c   1.000
_cell.angle_alpha   90.00
_cell.angle_beta   90.00
_cell.angle_gamma   90.00
#
_symmetry.space_group_name_H-M   'P 1'
#
loop_
_entity.id
_entity.type
_entity.pdbx_description
1 polymer ?
#
loop_
_entity_poly.entity_id
_entity_poly.type
_entity_poly.pdbx_seq_one_letter_code
_entity_poly.pdbx_strand_id
1 'polypeptide(L)'
;MSRANPIMATEETVSHIAKTLGEVEEIPLTQIAGVVRALGEQEALGLLKETLDIEEKGGMMLADGSRRRSPGGVFFQLARKRLPPEERKNIFRERKSSAAAPADPAASPNASTQQPGGDASRLARRRVVEVIPARAGKGRSGAFTPPELPSALTRARIRQQVNQAIAPLPIEEQYHLLLDLLADIHDRVLGGAHPPPSEATARASRG
;
A
#
# COMPACT_ATOMS: atom_id res chain seq x y z
N MET A 1 32.83 21.94 -14.87
CA MET A 1 31.36 22.06 -14.90
C MET A 1 30.78 20.85 -14.20
N SER A 2 30.34 21.02 -12.96
CA SER A 2 29.87 19.93 -12.10
C SER A 2 28.58 19.36 -12.71
N ARG A 3 28.62 18.13 -13.21
CA ARG A 3 27.40 17.38 -13.51
C ARG A 3 26.78 17.05 -12.15
N ALA A 4 25.77 17.82 -11.75
CA ALA A 4 24.92 17.46 -10.63
C ALA A 4 24.48 16.00 -10.84
N ASN A 5 24.66 15.19 -9.80
CA ASN A 5 24.44 13.75 -9.86
C ASN A 5 22.95 13.47 -10.15
N PRO A 6 22.58 12.93 -11.34
CA PRO A 6 21.18 12.81 -11.75
C PRO A 6 20.38 11.87 -10.85
N ILE A 7 21.04 10.99 -10.09
CA ILE A 7 20.38 10.04 -9.20
C ILE A 7 19.73 10.75 -7.99
N MET A 8 20.37 11.79 -7.41
CA MET A 8 19.80 12.49 -6.25
C MET A 8 18.59 13.36 -6.62
N ALA A 9 18.62 14.00 -7.80
CA ALA A 9 17.50 14.82 -8.29
C ALA A 9 16.22 13.99 -8.52
N THR A 10 16.38 12.75 -8.96
CA THR A 10 15.24 11.84 -9.15
C THR A 10 14.60 11.42 -7.83
N GLU A 11 15.37 11.25 -6.75
CA GLU A 11 14.83 10.83 -5.45
C GLU A 11 14.04 11.93 -4.76
N GLU A 12 14.52 13.18 -4.83
CA GLU A 12 13.79 14.35 -4.34
C GLU A 12 12.46 14.52 -5.07
N THR A 13 12.48 14.38 -6.40
CA THR A 13 11.28 14.45 -7.24
C THR A 13 10.27 13.35 -6.87
N VAL A 14 10.74 12.11 -6.68
CA VAL A 14 9.88 11.00 -6.24
C VAL A 14 9.29 11.26 -4.86
N SER A 15 10.10 11.73 -3.91
CA SER A 15 9.65 12.07 -2.55
C SER A 15 8.59 13.18 -2.58
N HIS A 16 8.80 14.20 -3.40
CA HIS A 16 7.86 15.31 -3.57
C HIS A 16 6.52 14.83 -4.15
N ILE A 17 6.55 14.03 -5.22
CA ILE A 17 5.35 13.48 -5.84
C ILE A 17 4.60 12.58 -4.85
N ALA A 18 5.30 11.67 -4.17
CA ALA A 18 4.70 10.76 -3.20
C ALA A 18 4.00 11.49 -2.05
N LYS A 19 4.69 12.48 -1.45
CA LYS A 19 4.12 13.32 -0.37
C LYS A 19 2.87 14.07 -0.84
N THR A 20 2.92 14.62 -2.05
CA THR A 20 1.78 15.40 -2.61
C THR A 20 0.57 14.50 -2.88
N LEU A 21 0.80 13.26 -3.33
CA LEU A 21 -0.27 12.29 -3.58
C LEU A 21 -0.75 11.56 -2.32
N GLY A 22 -0.06 11.72 -1.18
CA GLY A 22 -0.36 11.01 0.06
C GLY A 22 0.03 9.53 0.05
N GLU A 23 0.98 9.15 -0.80
CA GLU A 23 1.41 7.77 -0.98
C GLU A 23 2.58 7.44 -0.04
N VAL A 24 2.38 6.46 0.83
CA VAL A 24 3.38 5.99 1.82
C VAL A 24 3.77 4.53 1.63
N GLU A 25 2.98 3.79 0.86
CA GLU A 25 3.13 2.36 0.68
C GLU A 25 4.27 2.05 -0.31
N GLU A 26 5.01 0.97 -0.05
CA GLU A 26 6.19 0.57 -0.83
C GLU A 26 5.88 0.39 -2.33
N ILE A 27 4.70 -0.15 -2.65
CA ILE A 27 4.29 -0.44 -4.03
C ILE A 27 4.06 0.87 -4.82
N PRO A 28 3.17 1.79 -4.40
CA PRO A 28 3.03 3.12 -5.02
C PRO A 28 4.36 3.88 -5.12
N LEU A 29 5.20 3.87 -4.09
CA LEU A 29 6.50 4.54 -4.12
C LEU A 29 7.41 4.00 -5.23
N THR A 30 7.49 2.68 -5.35
CA THR A 30 8.24 2.01 -6.41
C THR A 30 7.67 2.35 -7.80
N GLN A 31 6.34 2.42 -7.92
CA GLN A 31 5.68 2.79 -9.17
C GLN A 31 5.96 4.24 -9.56
N ILE A 32 5.90 5.17 -8.61
CA ILE A 32 6.24 6.59 -8.84
C ILE A 32 7.70 6.71 -9.29
N ALA A 33 8.64 6.03 -8.63
CA ALA A 33 10.03 5.99 -9.04
C ALA A 33 10.23 5.43 -10.45
N GLY A 34 9.47 4.39 -10.81
CA GLY A 34 9.43 3.84 -12.16
C GLY A 34 8.93 4.84 -13.19
N VAL A 35 7.85 5.57 -12.88
CA VAL A 35 7.29 6.61 -13.76
C VAL A 35 8.30 7.74 -14.00
N VAL A 36 8.92 8.26 -12.93
CA VAL A 36 9.94 9.33 -13.02
C VAL A 36 11.14 8.88 -13.86
N ARG A 37 11.57 7.63 -13.71
CA ARG A 37 12.69 7.08 -14.49
C ARG A 37 12.36 6.92 -15.98
N ALA A 38 11.14 6.48 -16.28
CA ALA A 38 10.72 6.19 -17.66
C ALA A 38 10.33 7.45 -18.45
N LEU A 39 9.71 8.44 -17.80
CA LEU A 39 9.28 9.69 -18.46
C LEU A 39 10.25 10.85 -18.27
N GLY A 40 11.10 10.79 -17.25
CA GLY A 40 11.92 11.91 -16.79
C GLY A 40 11.19 12.80 -15.78
N GLU A 41 11.97 13.62 -15.06
CA GLU A 41 11.48 14.46 -13.96
C GLU A 41 10.45 15.50 -14.41
N GLN A 42 10.72 16.19 -15.52
CA GLN A 42 9.84 17.27 -16.02
C GLN A 42 8.46 16.75 -16.40
N GLU A 43 8.40 15.62 -17.09
CA GLU A 43 7.14 14.98 -17.47
C GLU A 43 6.39 14.42 -16.25
N ALA A 44 7.11 13.86 -15.28
CA ALA A 44 6.49 13.36 -14.06
C ALA A 44 5.91 14.49 -13.18
N LEU A 45 6.59 15.64 -13.08
CA LEU A 45 6.06 16.82 -12.42
C LEU A 45 4.89 17.43 -13.20
N GLY A 46 4.95 17.42 -14.54
CA GLY A 46 3.81 17.81 -15.39
C GLY A 46 2.58 16.92 -15.17
N LEU A 47 2.78 15.61 -14.99
CA LEU A 47 1.72 14.67 -14.61
C LEU A 47 1.14 14.97 -13.24
N LEU A 48 1.97 15.32 -12.26
CA LEU A 48 1.50 15.73 -10.92
C LEU A 48 0.63 16.98 -11.03
N LYS A 49 1.06 17.98 -11.78
CA LYS A 49 0.28 19.21 -12.00
C LYS A 49 -1.07 18.91 -12.65
N GLU A 50 -1.09 18.11 -13.73
CA GLU A 50 -2.34 17.71 -14.38
C GLU A 50 -3.27 16.94 -13.42
N THR A 51 -2.69 16.10 -12.56
CA THR A 51 -3.44 15.37 -11.53
C THR A 51 -4.14 16.34 -10.58
N LEU A 52 -3.42 17.36 -10.09
CA LEU A 52 -3.99 18.37 -9.20
C LEU A 52 -5.08 19.21 -9.89
N ASP A 53 -4.85 19.60 -11.15
CA ASP A 53 -5.85 20.33 -11.94
C ASP A 53 -7.14 19.52 -12.15
N ILE A 54 -7.03 18.19 -12.30
CA ILE A 54 -8.18 17.29 -12.41
C ILE A 54 -8.90 17.16 -11.08
N GLU A 55 -8.18 17.00 -9.98
CA GLU A 55 -8.76 16.91 -8.64
C GLU A 55 -9.50 18.22 -8.27
N GLU A 56 -8.93 19.39 -8.61
CA GLU A 56 -9.58 20.69 -8.40
C GLU A 56 -10.88 20.83 -9.20
N LYS A 57 -10.93 20.27 -10.42
CA LYS A 57 -12.13 20.24 -11.29
C LYS A 57 -13.18 19.20 -10.86
N GLY A 58 -13.02 18.58 -9.69
CA GLY A 58 -13.96 17.57 -9.17
C GLY A 58 -13.49 16.13 -9.33
N GLY A 59 -12.24 15.93 -9.76
CA GLY A 59 -11.55 14.64 -9.89
C GLY A 59 -12.04 13.77 -11.04
N MET A 60 -11.48 12.56 -11.13
CA MET A 60 -11.79 11.61 -12.20
C MET A 60 -12.61 10.44 -11.66
N MET A 61 -13.73 10.09 -12.30
CA MET A 61 -14.49 8.89 -11.97
C MET A 61 -13.76 7.62 -12.44
N LEU A 62 -14.02 6.50 -11.78
CA LEU A 62 -13.73 5.19 -12.35
C LEU A 62 -14.51 4.99 -13.66
N ALA A 63 -14.05 4.07 -14.50
CA ALA A 63 -14.67 3.79 -15.80
C ALA A 63 -16.11 3.25 -15.66
N ASP A 64 -16.43 2.63 -14.52
CA ASP A 64 -17.76 2.14 -14.17
C ASP A 64 -18.67 3.21 -13.55
N GLY A 65 -18.15 4.43 -13.30
CA GLY A 65 -18.88 5.52 -12.65
C GLY A 65 -19.21 5.27 -11.17
N SER A 66 -18.71 4.21 -10.55
CA SER A 66 -19.12 3.82 -9.18
C SER A 66 -18.57 4.76 -8.11
N ARG A 67 -17.34 5.25 -8.31
CA ARG A 67 -16.67 6.16 -7.37
C ARG A 67 -15.64 7.04 -8.07
N ARG A 68 -15.29 8.13 -7.39
CA ARG A 68 -14.13 8.96 -7.75
C ARG A 68 -12.83 8.22 -7.48
N ARG A 69 -11.83 8.43 -8.33
CA ARG A 69 -10.45 8.01 -8.10
C ARG A 69 -9.82 8.87 -6.99
N SER A 70 -8.84 8.31 -6.31
CA SER A 70 -7.95 9.10 -5.45
C SER A 70 -6.96 9.89 -6.32
N PRO A 71 -6.33 10.96 -5.80
CA PRO A 71 -5.28 11.69 -6.51
C PRO A 71 -4.18 10.77 -7.05
N GLY A 72 -3.68 9.82 -6.24
CA GLY A 72 -2.73 8.80 -6.69
C GLY A 72 -3.29 7.90 -7.81
N GLY A 73 -4.56 7.51 -7.70
CA GLY A 73 -5.25 6.75 -8.74
C GLY A 73 -5.43 7.51 -10.07
N VAL A 74 -5.57 8.83 -10.02
CA VAL A 74 -5.58 9.70 -11.21
C VAL A 74 -4.17 9.80 -11.80
N PHE A 75 -3.16 10.06 -10.97
CA PHE A 75 -1.77 10.11 -11.39
C PHE A 75 -1.34 8.84 -12.14
N PHE A 76 -1.57 7.66 -11.54
CA PHE A 76 -1.22 6.39 -12.20
C PHE A 76 -2.05 6.12 -13.46
N GLN A 77 -3.30 6.58 -13.52
CA GLN A 77 -4.13 6.47 -14.72
C GLN A 77 -3.58 7.32 -15.87
N LEU A 78 -3.10 8.53 -15.59
CA LEU A 78 -2.45 9.41 -16.57
C LEU A 78 -1.09 8.86 -16.98
N ALA A 79 -0.28 8.42 -16.02
CA ALA A 79 1.04 7.82 -16.28
C ALA A 79 0.91 6.60 -17.21
N ARG A 80 -0.09 5.73 -17.00
CA ARG A 80 -0.36 4.59 -17.90
C ARG A 80 -0.64 5.01 -19.35
N LYS A 81 -1.27 6.16 -19.57
CA LYS A 81 -1.58 6.67 -20.92
C LYS A 81 -0.33 7.22 -21.62
N ARG A 82 0.59 7.84 -20.88
CA ARG A 82 1.81 8.44 -21.43
C ARG A 82 2.98 7.47 -21.58
N LEU A 83 3.05 6.46 -20.70
CA LEU A 83 4.13 5.48 -20.74
C LEU A 83 4.08 4.59 -21.99
N PRO A 84 5.24 4.26 -22.59
CA PRO A 84 5.30 3.26 -23.65
C PRO A 84 4.88 1.87 -23.12
N PRO A 85 4.39 0.97 -23.99
CA PRO A 85 3.84 -0.32 -23.57
C PRO A 85 4.79 -1.17 -22.73
N GLU A 86 6.07 -1.18 -23.08
CA GLU A 86 7.11 -1.94 -22.37
C GLU A 86 7.31 -1.43 -20.94
N GLU A 87 7.47 -0.12 -20.76
CA GLU A 87 7.63 0.49 -19.45
C GLU A 87 6.38 0.33 -18.58
N ARG A 88 5.19 0.44 -19.18
CA ARG A 88 3.92 0.21 -18.47
C ARG A 88 3.89 -1.19 -17.86
N LYS A 89 4.33 -2.20 -18.60
CA LYS A 89 4.35 -3.60 -18.13
C LYS A 89 5.40 -3.80 -17.02
N ASN A 90 6.53 -3.10 -17.09
CA ASN A 90 7.58 -3.18 -16.08
C ASN A 90 7.15 -2.50 -14.77
N ILE A 91 6.59 -1.30 -14.86
CA ILE A 91 6.20 -0.47 -13.70
C ILE A 91 4.95 -1.02 -13.02
N PHE A 92 3.93 -1.39 -13.79
CA PHE A 92 2.64 -1.85 -13.26
C PHE A 92 2.48 -3.37 -13.30
N ARG A 93 3.59 -4.12 -13.32
CA ARG A 93 3.53 -5.58 -13.37
C ARG A 93 2.67 -6.09 -12.21
N GLU A 94 1.54 -6.69 -12.53
CA GLU A 94 0.73 -7.42 -11.55
C GLU A 94 1.60 -8.57 -11.03
N ARG A 95 2.22 -8.37 -9.86
CA ARG A 95 2.52 -9.52 -9.02
C ARG A 95 1.15 -10.12 -8.71
N LYS A 96 0.87 -11.30 -9.26
CA LYS A 96 -0.33 -12.08 -8.97
C LYS A 96 -0.31 -12.43 -7.48
N SER A 97 -0.69 -11.48 -6.63
CA SER A 97 -0.99 -11.72 -5.24
C SER A 97 -2.25 -12.57 -5.24
N SER A 98 -2.06 -13.85 -4.97
CA SER A 98 -3.16 -14.73 -4.60
C SER A 98 -3.94 -14.08 -3.45
N ALA A 99 -5.20 -13.75 -3.74
CA ALA A 99 -6.30 -13.45 -2.82
C ALA A 99 -6.17 -12.24 -1.88
N ALA A 100 -6.90 -11.17 -2.20
CA ALA A 100 -7.82 -10.53 -1.25
C ALA A 100 -8.97 -9.87 -2.00
N ALA A 101 -10.18 -10.28 -1.62
CA ALA A 101 -11.46 -10.04 -2.24
C ALA A 101 -11.98 -8.60 -2.01
N PRO A 102 -13.07 -8.18 -2.67
CA PRO A 102 -13.58 -6.81 -2.61
C PRO A 102 -14.06 -6.48 -1.19
N ALA A 103 -13.63 -5.35 -0.67
CA ALA A 103 -14.14 -4.82 0.59
C ALA A 103 -15.61 -4.43 0.40
N ASP A 104 -16.51 -5.15 1.06
CA ASP A 104 -17.90 -4.75 1.27
C ASP A 104 -17.93 -3.38 2.01
N PRO A 105 -18.69 -2.39 1.52
CA PRO A 105 -18.86 -1.11 2.19
C PRO A 105 -19.90 -1.26 3.29
N ALA A 106 -19.46 -1.63 4.50
CA ALA A 106 -20.24 -1.46 5.72
C ALA A 106 -19.89 -0.13 6.39
N ALA A 107 -20.46 0.96 5.88
CA ALA A 107 -20.75 2.17 6.65
C ALA A 107 -22.20 2.56 6.37
N SER A 108 -22.99 2.54 7.43
CA SER A 108 -24.45 2.61 7.45
C SER A 108 -25.02 4.02 7.13
N PRO A 109 -26.33 4.11 6.89
CA PRO A 109 -26.94 5.06 5.97
C PRO A 109 -27.37 6.36 6.66
N ASN A 110 -27.24 7.48 5.95
CA ASN A 110 -28.26 8.53 6.02
C ASN A 110 -28.15 9.46 4.81
N ALA A 111 -29.30 10.02 4.44
CA ALA A 111 -29.58 10.88 3.28
C ALA A 111 -29.80 10.14 1.94
N SER A 112 -31.01 9.61 1.76
CA SER A 112 -31.61 9.45 0.45
C SER A 112 -31.77 10.81 -0.24
N THR A 113 -31.26 10.91 -1.46
CA THR A 113 -31.69 11.85 -2.50
C THR A 113 -33.12 11.53 -2.95
N GLN A 114 -33.91 12.57 -3.25
CA GLN A 114 -34.74 12.77 -4.47
C GLN A 114 -35.93 13.69 -4.11
N GLN A 115 -36.41 14.66 -4.88
CA GLN A 115 -36.02 15.43 -6.08
C GLN A 115 -37.16 16.50 -6.24
N PRO A 116 -37.13 17.45 -7.19
CA PRO A 116 -37.94 18.69 -7.17
C PRO A 116 -39.36 18.54 -7.74
N GLY A 117 -40.22 19.53 -7.45
CA GLY A 117 -41.46 19.82 -8.20
C GLY A 117 -42.73 19.75 -7.36
N GLY A 118 -43.41 20.89 -7.17
CA GLY A 118 -44.60 21.03 -6.33
C GLY A 118 -45.88 20.45 -6.91
N ASP A 119 -46.84 20.11 -6.04
CA ASP A 119 -48.05 20.92 -5.83
C ASP A 119 -48.78 20.45 -4.54
N ALA A 120 -49.70 21.28 -4.08
CA ALA A 120 -50.22 21.36 -2.72
C ALA A 120 -51.03 20.15 -2.17
N SER A 121 -51.04 20.10 -0.83
CA SER A 121 -52.17 19.70 0.03
C SER A 121 -52.26 18.25 0.55
N ARG A 122 -51.94 18.15 1.85
CA ARG A 122 -52.69 17.44 2.91
C ARG A 122 -52.64 15.90 3.01
N LEU A 123 -51.82 15.50 3.99
CA LEU A 123 -52.24 14.89 5.27
C LEU A 123 -52.51 13.36 5.33
N ALA A 124 -51.72 12.71 6.21
CA ALA A 124 -52.08 11.59 7.12
C ALA A 124 -52.26 10.18 6.51
N ARG A 125 -51.80 9.04 7.09
CA ARG A 125 -51.28 8.69 8.43
C ARG A 125 -50.71 7.24 8.40
N ARG A 126 -49.67 7.00 9.22
CA ARG A 126 -49.33 5.83 10.07
C ARG A 126 -49.61 4.40 9.57
N ARG A 127 -48.57 3.55 9.60
CA ARG A 127 -48.64 2.22 10.26
C ARG A 127 -47.30 1.81 10.88
N VAL A 128 -47.41 1.41 12.14
CA VAL A 128 -46.44 0.78 13.03
C VAL A 128 -46.21 -0.66 12.54
N VAL A 129 -44.97 -1.15 12.54
CA VAL A 129 -44.70 -2.60 12.55
C VAL A 129 -43.64 -2.94 13.59
N GLU A 130 -44.12 -3.82 14.45
CA GLU A 130 -43.61 -4.55 15.61
C GLU A 130 -42.26 -5.27 15.42
N VAL A 131 -41.48 -5.33 16.49
CA VAL A 131 -40.19 -6.02 16.60
C VAL A 131 -40.42 -7.47 17.01
N ILE A 132 -39.94 -8.44 16.22
CA ILE A 132 -39.84 -9.85 16.60
C ILE A 132 -38.34 -10.25 16.57
N PRO A 133 -37.74 -10.76 17.66
CA PRO A 133 -36.36 -11.25 17.62
C PRO A 133 -36.34 -12.71 17.13
N ALA A 134 -35.63 -12.97 16.04
CA ALA A 134 -35.41 -14.32 15.52
C ALA A 134 -34.01 -14.86 15.90
N ARG A 135 -34.05 -16.15 16.24
CA ARG A 135 -33.11 -16.99 16.97
C ARG A 135 -31.93 -17.48 16.11
N ALA A 136 -30.86 -17.89 16.79
CA ALA A 136 -29.62 -18.45 16.25
C ALA A 136 -29.85 -19.55 15.18
N GLY A 137 -29.35 -19.30 13.97
CA GLY A 137 -29.31 -20.25 12.86
C GLY A 137 -27.88 -20.68 12.55
N LYS A 138 -27.59 -21.96 12.80
CA LYS A 138 -26.35 -22.67 12.45
C LYS A 138 -26.35 -22.99 10.95
N GLY A 139 -25.35 -22.52 10.20
CA GLY A 139 -25.29 -22.70 8.74
C GLY A 139 -23.88 -22.81 8.17
N ARG A 140 -23.40 -24.06 8.06
CA ARG A 140 -22.53 -24.65 7.02
C ARG A 140 -21.24 -23.89 6.63
N SER A 141 -20.15 -24.26 7.31
CA SER A 141 -18.77 -24.04 6.91
C SER A 141 -18.38 -24.88 5.69
N GLY A 142 -18.54 -24.33 4.50
CA GLY A 142 -17.71 -24.72 3.35
C GLY A 142 -16.36 -24.02 3.49
N ALA A 143 -15.47 -24.58 4.30
CA ALA A 143 -14.15 -24.02 4.55
C ALA A 143 -13.27 -24.18 3.30
N PHE A 144 -13.30 -23.20 2.41
CA PHE A 144 -12.16 -22.96 1.54
C PHE A 144 -11.04 -22.41 2.45
N THR A 145 -10.15 -23.29 2.89
CA THR A 145 -8.90 -22.90 3.55
C THR A 145 -7.85 -22.65 2.48
N PRO A 146 -7.56 -21.40 2.10
CA PRO A 146 -6.38 -21.10 1.31
C PRO A 146 -5.13 -21.62 2.05
N PRO A 147 -4.17 -22.26 1.34
CA PRO A 147 -3.07 -23.02 1.95
C PRO A 147 -2.06 -22.18 2.79
N GLU A 148 -2.28 -20.88 2.94
CA GLU A 148 -1.39 -19.95 3.66
C GLU A 148 -1.97 -19.37 4.96
N LEU A 149 -3.22 -19.70 5.32
CA LEU A 149 -3.88 -19.18 6.53
C LEU A 149 -3.10 -19.44 7.83
N PRO A 150 -2.48 -20.62 8.05
CA PRO A 150 -1.72 -20.87 9.26
C PRO A 150 -0.48 -19.98 9.37
N SER A 151 0.22 -19.75 8.26
CA SER A 151 1.48 -18.99 8.22
C SER A 151 1.23 -17.48 8.43
N ALA A 152 0.19 -16.95 7.78
CA ALA A 152 -0.18 -15.54 7.89
C ALA A 152 -0.69 -15.18 9.30
N LEU A 153 -1.55 -16.02 9.89
CA LEU A 153 -2.06 -15.80 11.25
C LEU A 153 -0.94 -15.93 12.29
N THR A 154 -0.03 -16.88 12.11
CA THR A 154 1.14 -17.05 12.97
C THR A 154 2.06 -15.82 12.90
N ARG A 155 2.37 -15.31 11.70
CA ARG A 155 3.15 -14.08 11.53
C ARG A 155 2.47 -12.87 12.16
N ALA A 156 1.15 -12.73 12.01
CA ALA A 156 0.39 -11.64 12.61
C ALA A 156 0.44 -11.69 14.15
N ARG A 157 0.28 -12.89 14.73
CA ARG A 157 0.37 -13.08 16.19
C ARG A 157 1.76 -12.78 16.73
N ILE A 158 2.80 -13.28 16.06
CA ILE A 158 4.19 -13.01 16.44
C ILE A 158 4.49 -11.51 16.37
N ARG A 159 4.07 -10.83 15.29
CA ARG A 159 4.25 -9.38 15.16
C ARG A 159 3.58 -8.62 16.30
N GLN A 160 2.35 -8.99 16.65
CA GLN A 160 1.64 -8.36 17.76
C GLN A 160 2.36 -8.57 19.09
N GLN A 161 2.88 -9.78 19.35
CA GLN A 161 3.64 -10.07 20.56
C GLN A 161 4.96 -9.29 20.62
N VAL A 162 5.70 -9.22 19.51
CA VAL A 162 6.94 -8.42 19.42
C VAL A 162 6.64 -6.95 19.68
N ASN A 163 5.63 -6.38 19.03
CA ASN A 163 5.23 -4.98 19.23
C ASN A 163 4.83 -4.71 20.69
N GLN A 164 4.14 -5.63 21.36
CA GLN A 164 3.80 -5.50 22.78
C GLN A 164 5.03 -5.57 23.68
N ALA A 165 6.02 -6.40 23.34
CA ALA A 165 7.24 -6.56 24.12
C ALA A 165 8.17 -5.34 24.03
N ILE A 166 8.24 -4.68 22.87
CA ILE A 166 9.12 -3.52 22.65
C ILE A 166 8.45 -2.17 22.97
N ALA A 167 7.11 -2.13 23.06
CA ALA A 167 6.35 -0.91 23.33
C ALA A 167 6.79 -0.10 24.56
N PRO A 168 7.28 -0.69 25.67
CA PRO A 168 7.76 0.07 26.83
C PRO A 168 9.10 0.78 26.60
N LEU A 169 9.87 0.40 25.57
CA LEU A 169 11.21 0.94 25.32
C LEU A 169 11.13 2.27 24.57
N PRO A 170 12.10 3.19 24.77
CA PRO A 170 12.27 4.37 23.91
C PRO A 170 12.45 3.97 22.44
N ILE A 171 12.00 4.83 21.51
CA ILE A 171 12.04 4.53 20.07
C ILE A 171 13.45 4.21 19.55
N GLU A 172 14.47 4.87 20.11
CA GLU A 172 15.88 4.63 19.74
C GLU A 172 16.33 3.21 20.15
N GLU A 173 15.91 2.73 21.33
CA GLU A 173 16.22 1.37 21.77
C GLU A 173 15.47 0.32 20.95
N GLN A 174 14.22 0.61 20.54
CA GLN A 174 13.48 -0.26 19.61
C GLN A 174 14.21 -0.39 18.26
N TYR A 175 14.78 0.72 17.76
CA TYR A 175 15.54 0.74 16.52
C TYR A 175 16.86 -0.05 16.63
N HIS A 176 17.61 0.13 17.73
CA HIS A 176 18.84 -0.65 17.97
C HIS A 176 18.56 -2.15 18.04
N LEU A 177 17.51 -2.57 18.77
CA LEU A 177 17.11 -3.97 18.84
C LEU A 177 16.74 -4.56 17.47
N LEU A 178 16.10 -3.77 16.60
CA LEU A 178 15.78 -4.20 15.24
C LEU A 178 17.05 -4.43 14.40
N LEU A 179 18.05 -3.55 14.53
CA LEU A 179 19.32 -3.69 13.83
C LEU A 179 20.08 -4.94 14.29
N ASP A 180 20.14 -5.19 15.60
CA ASP A 180 20.79 -6.37 16.17
C ASP A 180 20.10 -7.66 15.70
N LEU A 181 18.77 -7.70 15.74
CA LEU A 181 18.00 -8.84 15.25
C LEU A 181 18.20 -9.08 13.75
N LEU A 182 18.31 -8.01 12.96
CA LEU A 182 18.58 -8.12 11.53
C LEU A 182 19.98 -8.68 11.28
N ALA A 183 20.98 -8.26 12.05
CA ALA A 183 22.34 -8.80 11.98
C ALA A 183 22.37 -10.29 12.32
N ASP A 184 21.72 -10.71 13.42
CA ASP A 184 21.61 -12.12 13.81
C ASP A 184 20.93 -12.98 12.72
N ILE A 185 19.87 -12.47 12.11
CA ILE A 185 19.18 -13.17 11.01
C ILE A 185 20.10 -13.25 9.79
N HIS A 186 20.80 -12.17 9.47
CA HIS A 186 21.75 -12.12 8.37
C HIS A 186 22.87 -13.14 8.57
N ASP A 187 23.41 -13.26 9.78
CA ASP A 187 24.43 -14.25 10.15
C ASP A 187 23.89 -15.68 10.11
N ARG A 188 22.62 -15.91 10.43
CA ARG A 188 22.02 -17.26 10.25
C ARG A 188 21.80 -17.62 8.79
N VAL A 189 21.52 -16.63 7.95
CA VAL A 189 21.27 -16.82 6.51
C VAL A 189 22.59 -16.95 5.73
N LEU A 190 23.62 -16.16 6.08
CA LEU A 190 24.94 -16.19 5.42
C LEU A 190 25.96 -17.09 6.12
N GLY A 191 25.93 -17.18 7.45
CA GLY A 191 26.85 -17.96 8.29
C GLY A 191 26.62 -19.48 8.26
N GLY A 192 25.65 -19.97 7.48
CA GLY A 192 25.61 -21.36 7.02
C GLY A 192 26.71 -21.71 5.99
N ALA A 193 27.42 -20.71 5.47
CA ALA A 193 28.57 -20.85 4.59
C ALA A 193 29.76 -20.05 5.13
N HIS A 194 30.32 -20.46 6.27
CA HIS A 194 31.64 -19.98 6.66
C HIS A 194 32.69 -20.73 5.81
N PRO A 195 33.41 -20.09 4.86
CA PRO A 195 34.61 -20.71 4.33
C PRO A 195 35.59 -20.91 5.49
N PRO A 196 36.36 -22.02 5.52
CA PRO A 196 37.33 -22.23 6.59
C PRO A 196 38.28 -21.04 6.66
N PRO A 197 38.74 -20.65 7.87
CA PRO A 197 39.72 -19.57 7.99
C PRO A 197 40.92 -19.94 7.13
N SER A 198 41.33 -19.03 6.23
CA SER A 198 42.52 -19.26 5.44
C SER A 198 43.69 -19.46 6.41
N GLU A 199 44.38 -20.59 6.27
CA GLU A 199 45.65 -20.86 6.93
C GLU A 199 46.70 -19.87 6.41
N ALA A 200 46.63 -18.64 6.90
CA ALA A 200 47.55 -17.58 6.52
C ALA A 200 48.00 -16.77 7.74
N THR A 201 48.07 -17.37 8.93
CA THR A 201 48.92 -16.83 10.02
C THR A 201 49.30 -17.90 11.05
N ALA A 202 50.14 -18.87 10.67
CA ALA A 202 50.90 -19.67 11.63
C ALA A 202 52.30 -20.01 11.08
N ARG A 203 53.01 -18.96 10.64
CA ARG A 203 54.47 -19.00 10.51
C ARG A 203 55.08 -17.93 11.41
N ALA A 204 54.94 -18.13 12.72
CA ALA A 204 55.78 -17.46 13.71
C ALA A 204 55.74 -18.24 15.03
N SER A 205 56.92 -18.62 15.50
CA SER A 205 57.22 -19.28 16.77
C SER A 205 56.97 -20.79 16.85
N ARG A 206 58.02 -21.55 16.53
CA ARG A 206 58.65 -22.52 17.43
C ARG A 206 60.10 -22.66 16.98
N GLY A 207 61.02 -22.54 17.93
CA GLY A 207 62.45 -22.71 17.73
C GLY A 207 62.84 -24.17 17.51
#